data_AF-A0A1F6PIH5-F1
#
_entry.id   AF-A0A1F6PIH5-F1
#
_cell.length_a   1.000
_cell.length_b   1.000
_cell.length_c   1.000
_cell.angle_alpha   90.00
_cell.angle_beta   90.00
_cell.angle_gamma   90.00
#
_symmetry.space_group_name_H-M   'P 1'
#
loop_
_entity.id
_entity.type
_entity.pdbx_description
1 polymer ?
#
loop_
_entity_poly.entity_id
_entity_poly.type
_entity_poly.pdbx_seq_one_letter_code
_entity_poly.pdbx_strand_id
1 'polypeptide(L)'
;MRYLIYIFIVTLFSINTAFSYNLNVYSRNVKDDIGEVVINNNIIMRLYDTIDKQDPAIRAEKMVQRITQLIAIGLNPYNIKVKYTDGYYHGVIGNRKLFTVGRKEAAINQTTEDMLAIEWIEKLRAVLKNMPVSDVKISEDELQSSLANNVPETGYASSFEADSNDFLGVHPSLPVGTIVRVKNIHNSWSIVVKIIGNKVLPAGRVITVSQTAAKALGLAQTGLSKVLISTAVY
;
A
#
# COMPACT_ATOMS: atom_id res chain seq x y z
N MET A 1 63.60 8.15 10.96
CA MET A 1 62.39 7.42 11.38
C MET A 1 61.28 7.72 10.39
N ARG A 2 60.82 6.72 9.62
CA ARG A 2 59.70 6.84 8.66
C ARG A 2 58.47 6.18 9.29
N TYR A 3 57.39 6.91 9.49
CA TYR A 3 56.08 6.37 9.80
C TYR A 3 55.19 6.42 8.55
N LEU A 4 54.58 5.29 8.23
CA LEU A 4 53.48 5.14 7.27
C LEU A 4 52.24 5.86 7.80
N ILE A 5 51.51 6.58 6.94
CA ILE A 5 50.12 6.98 7.20
C ILE A 5 49.27 6.49 6.03
N TYR A 6 48.34 5.59 6.33
CA TYR A 6 47.30 5.10 5.42
C TYR A 6 46.25 6.20 5.20
N ILE A 7 45.93 6.50 3.93
CA ILE A 7 44.82 7.39 3.56
C ILE A 7 43.57 6.52 3.40
N PHE A 8 42.62 6.67 4.32
CA PHE A 8 41.27 6.14 4.19
C PHE A 8 40.43 7.17 3.42
N ILE A 9 40.05 6.87 2.18
CA ILE A 9 39.09 7.68 1.42
C ILE A 9 37.70 7.28 1.90
N VAL A 10 37.12 8.06 2.81
CA VAL A 10 35.69 8.05 3.10
C VAL A 10 35.05 9.08 2.17
N THR A 11 34.43 8.62 1.10
CA THR A 11 33.57 9.47 0.28
C THR A 11 32.30 9.80 1.07
N LEU A 12 32.29 11.00 1.67
CA LEU A 12 31.10 11.64 2.20
C LEU A 12 30.17 11.97 1.03
N PHE A 13 29.13 11.17 0.82
CA PHE A 13 28.01 11.59 -0.03
C PHE A 13 27.06 12.46 0.81
N SER A 14 26.82 13.66 0.28
CA SER A 14 26.11 14.77 0.93
C SER A 14 24.76 14.39 1.52
N ILE A 15 24.54 14.90 2.74
CA ILE A 15 23.28 14.89 3.47
C ILE A 15 22.27 15.74 2.71
N ASN A 16 21.30 15.10 2.04
CA ASN A 16 20.03 15.75 1.72
C ASN A 16 19.11 15.54 2.92
N THR A 17 18.97 16.57 3.75
CA THR A 17 17.97 16.63 4.82
C THR A 17 16.58 16.80 4.19
N ALA A 18 15.99 15.71 3.72
CA ALA A 18 14.55 15.53 3.76
C ALA A 18 14.25 14.69 5.00
N PHE A 19 13.36 15.15 5.87
CA PHE A 19 12.83 14.33 6.96
C PHE A 19 12.07 13.15 6.34
N SER A 20 12.76 12.06 6.03
CA SER A 20 12.16 10.82 5.52
C SER A 20 11.61 10.04 6.71
N TYR A 21 10.28 9.94 6.81
CA TYR A 21 9.65 9.01 7.73
C TYR A 21 9.73 7.62 7.09
N ASN A 22 10.89 6.96 7.19
CA ASN A 22 11.03 5.58 6.74
C ASN A 22 10.06 4.70 7.54
N LEU A 23 8.94 4.33 6.93
CA LEU A 23 7.95 3.46 7.56
C LEU A 23 8.55 2.06 7.67
N ASN A 24 8.87 1.63 8.89
CA ASN A 24 9.40 0.29 9.12
C ASN A 24 8.23 -0.68 9.30
N VAL A 25 7.96 -1.48 8.25
CA VAL A 25 6.97 -2.57 8.26
C VAL A 25 7.74 -3.89 8.23
N TYR A 26 7.61 -4.71 9.27
CA TYR A 26 8.31 -6.00 9.35
C TYR A 26 7.54 -7.01 10.18
N SER A 27 7.84 -8.29 9.98
CA SER A 27 7.33 -9.37 10.81
C SER A 27 8.38 -9.82 11.82
N ARG A 28 7.92 -10.33 12.97
CA ARG A 28 8.79 -11.04 13.92
C ARG A 28 8.20 -12.39 14.25
N ASN A 29 9.06 -13.40 14.35
CA ASN A 29 8.74 -14.64 15.04
C ASN A 29 9.26 -14.51 16.49
N VAL A 30 8.36 -14.51 17.46
CA VAL A 30 8.72 -14.32 18.89
C VAL A 30 8.96 -15.67 19.59
N LYS A 31 8.26 -16.70 19.12
CA LYS A 31 8.30 -18.10 19.55
C LYS A 31 7.70 -18.88 18.40
N ASP A 32 8.17 -20.10 18.12
CA ASP A 32 7.87 -20.92 16.91
C ASP A 32 6.37 -21.10 16.50
N ASP A 33 5.42 -20.46 17.19
CA ASP A 33 3.98 -20.42 16.90
C ASP A 33 3.36 -19.00 16.89
N ILE A 34 4.15 -17.91 16.94
CA ILE A 34 3.64 -16.53 17.03
C ILE A 34 4.28 -15.65 15.96
N GLY A 35 3.45 -15.17 15.04
CA GLY A 35 3.81 -14.15 14.06
C GLY A 35 3.33 -12.77 14.50
N GLU A 36 4.23 -11.80 14.60
CA GLU A 36 3.87 -10.39 14.84
C GLU A 36 3.98 -9.57 13.57
N VAL A 37 3.05 -8.66 13.35
CA VAL A 37 3.14 -7.60 12.33
C VAL A 37 3.39 -6.28 13.03
N VAL A 38 4.53 -5.66 12.74
CA VAL A 38 5.00 -4.44 13.39
C VAL A 38 5.13 -3.32 12.38
N ILE A 39 4.61 -2.14 12.73
CA ILE A 39 4.73 -0.92 11.92
C ILE A 39 5.19 0.23 12.82
N ASN A 40 6.32 0.85 12.49
CA ASN A 40 6.92 1.94 13.29
C ASN A 40 7.01 1.61 14.78
N ASN A 41 7.51 0.41 15.10
CA ASN A 41 7.64 -0.12 16.46
C ASN A 41 6.31 -0.38 17.19
N ASN A 42 5.16 -0.22 16.53
CA ASN A 42 3.85 -0.57 17.08
C ASN A 42 3.46 -1.97 16.62
N ILE A 43 3.11 -2.85 17.57
CA ILE A 43 2.59 -4.18 17.26
C ILE A 43 1.14 -4.01 16.83
N ILE A 44 0.90 -4.20 15.54
CA ILE A 44 -0.44 -4.07 14.96
C ILE A 44 -1.23 -5.35 15.21
N MET A 45 -0.61 -6.50 14.97
CA MET A 45 -1.27 -7.80 15.02
C MET A 45 -0.33 -8.86 15.60
N ARG A 46 -0.93 -9.82 16.32
CA ARG A 46 -0.29 -11.06 16.73
C ARG A 46 -1.12 -12.22 16.22
N LEU A 47 -0.47 -13.10 15.48
CA LEU A 47 -1.06 -14.27 14.83
C LEU A 47 -0.66 -15.51 15.64
N TYR A 48 -1.62 -16.38 15.90
CA TYR A 48 -1.46 -17.54 16.79
C TYR A 48 -2.03 -18.83 16.20
N ASP A 49 -2.98 -18.74 15.25
CA ASP A 49 -3.59 -19.88 14.58
C ASP A 49 -2.92 -20.20 13.25
N THR A 50 -2.95 -21.46 12.87
CA THR A 50 -2.68 -21.87 11.50
C THR A 50 -3.96 -21.76 10.70
N ILE A 51 -4.00 -20.86 9.72
CA ILE A 51 -5.13 -20.71 8.79
C ILE A 51 -4.65 -21.11 7.40
N ASP A 52 -5.46 -21.87 6.67
CA ASP A 52 -5.12 -22.38 5.32
C ASP A 52 -3.79 -23.15 5.29
N LYS A 53 -3.49 -23.91 6.35
CA LYS A 53 -2.22 -24.65 6.55
C LYS A 53 -0.97 -23.76 6.57
N GLN A 54 -1.12 -22.46 6.81
CA GLN A 54 -0.01 -21.53 6.88
C GLN A 54 0.32 -21.18 8.33
N ASP A 55 1.60 -21.36 8.66
CA ASP A 55 2.17 -21.00 9.95
C ASP A 55 1.99 -19.51 10.28
N PRO A 56 1.76 -19.13 11.56
CA PRO A 56 1.63 -17.74 11.98
C PRO A 56 2.76 -16.80 11.52
N ALA A 57 4.02 -17.25 11.52
CA ALA A 57 5.15 -16.43 11.08
C ALA A 57 5.09 -16.15 9.57
N ILE A 58 4.78 -17.19 8.77
CA ILE A 58 4.59 -17.06 7.31
C ILE A 58 3.38 -16.15 7.01
N ARG A 59 2.29 -16.29 7.78
CA ARG A 59 1.12 -15.40 7.66
C ARG A 59 1.49 -13.95 7.92
N ALA A 60 2.32 -13.68 8.94
CA ALA A 60 2.78 -12.33 9.28
C ALA A 60 3.64 -11.74 8.16
N GLU A 61 4.58 -12.52 7.60
CA GLU A 61 5.44 -12.09 6.49
C GLU A 61 4.61 -11.72 5.25
N LYS A 62 3.68 -12.59 4.83
CA LYS A 62 2.79 -12.30 3.70
C LYS A 62 1.92 -11.07 3.95
N MET A 63 1.53 -10.82 5.19
CA MET A 63 0.76 -9.64 5.55
C MET A 63 1.58 -8.36 5.44
N VAL A 64 2.83 -8.38 5.93
CA VAL A 64 3.80 -7.29 5.76
C VAL A 64 3.98 -6.98 4.28
N GLN A 65 4.21 -7.98 3.44
CA GLN A 65 4.34 -7.80 1.98
C GLN A 65 3.10 -7.10 1.40
N ARG A 66 1.89 -7.57 1.72
CA ARG A 66 0.64 -6.95 1.26
C ARG A 66 0.48 -5.51 1.73
N ILE A 67 0.78 -5.24 3.00
CA ILE A 67 0.68 -3.89 3.58
C ILE A 67 1.68 -2.95 2.88
N THR A 68 2.94 -3.37 2.71
CA THR A 68 3.98 -2.60 2.03
C THR A 68 3.59 -2.29 0.59
N GLN A 69 3.12 -3.28 -0.18
CA GLN A 69 2.65 -3.06 -1.55
C GLN A 69 1.50 -2.06 -1.62
N LEU A 70 0.52 -2.19 -0.71
CA LEU A 70 -0.63 -1.29 -0.68
C LEU A 70 -0.23 0.14 -0.31
N ILE A 71 0.68 0.32 0.64
CA ILE A 71 1.20 1.63 1.00
C ILE A 71 1.95 2.25 -0.18
N ALA A 72 2.76 1.46 -0.90
CA ALA A 72 3.50 1.93 -2.07
C ALA A 72 2.57 2.46 -3.18
N ILE A 73 1.43 1.80 -3.41
CA ILE A 73 0.42 2.27 -4.37
C ILE A 73 -0.49 3.38 -3.83
N GLY A 74 -0.29 3.80 -2.58
CA GLY A 74 -1.07 4.86 -1.94
C GLY A 74 -2.36 4.38 -1.29
N LEU A 75 -2.21 3.41 -0.39
CA LEU A 75 -3.28 2.94 0.47
C LEU A 75 -3.87 4.10 1.27
N ASN A 76 -5.20 4.15 1.21
CA ASN A 76 -5.99 4.90 2.16
C ASN A 76 -6.48 3.95 3.25
N PRO A 77 -6.02 4.10 4.51
CA PRO A 77 -6.37 3.17 5.58
C PRO A 77 -7.86 3.24 5.96
N TYR A 78 -8.56 4.31 5.61
CA TYR A 78 -10.01 4.43 5.82
C TYR A 78 -10.84 3.59 4.84
N ASN A 79 -10.23 3.10 3.75
CA ASN A 79 -10.88 2.18 2.83
C ASN A 79 -10.80 0.72 3.28
N ILE A 80 -10.07 0.43 4.36
CA ILE A 80 -10.03 -0.90 4.95
C ILE A 80 -11.35 -1.17 5.66
N LYS A 81 -11.97 -2.31 5.37
CA LYS A 81 -13.25 -2.74 5.93
C LYS A 81 -13.16 -4.17 6.46
N VAL A 82 -14.04 -4.51 7.38
CA VAL A 82 -14.27 -5.90 7.80
C VAL A 82 -15.21 -6.57 6.78
N LYS A 83 -14.89 -7.80 6.39
CA LYS A 83 -15.74 -8.67 5.56
C LYS A 83 -15.75 -10.08 6.15
N TYR A 84 -16.92 -10.68 6.27
CA TYR A 84 -17.07 -12.09 6.63
C TYR A 84 -17.18 -12.94 5.37
N THR A 85 -16.30 -13.92 5.19
CA THR A 85 -16.34 -14.90 4.10
C THR A 85 -15.66 -16.19 4.53
N ASP A 86 -16.04 -17.33 3.96
CA ASP A 86 -15.40 -18.63 4.20
C ASP A 86 -15.26 -19.02 5.70
N GLY A 87 -16.18 -18.54 6.54
CA GLY A 87 -16.19 -18.83 7.98
C GLY A 87 -15.28 -17.96 8.84
N TYR A 88 -14.63 -16.94 8.28
CA TYR A 88 -13.73 -16.05 9.01
C TYR A 88 -14.00 -14.57 8.74
N TYR A 89 -13.55 -13.73 9.67
CA TYR A 89 -13.52 -12.28 9.49
C TYR A 89 -12.19 -11.84 8.89
N HIS A 90 -12.28 -10.94 7.90
CA HIS A 90 -11.14 -10.45 7.15
C HIS A 90 -11.10 -8.93 7.14
N GLY A 91 -9.91 -8.37 7.31
CA GLY A 91 -9.64 -7.01 6.86
C GLY A 91 -9.44 -7.02 5.35
N VAL A 92 -10.19 -6.21 4.62
CA VAL A 92 -10.11 -6.11 3.16
C VAL A 92 -10.01 -4.66 2.71
N ILE A 93 -9.34 -4.44 1.58
CA ILE A 93 -9.38 -3.18 0.83
C ILE A 93 -9.84 -3.48 -0.59
N GLY A 94 -11.03 -3.00 -0.97
CA GLY A 94 -11.72 -3.51 -2.15
C GLY A 94 -11.92 -5.03 -2.05
N ASN A 95 -11.46 -5.78 -3.05
CA ASN A 95 -11.48 -7.25 -3.03
C ASN A 95 -10.17 -7.87 -2.53
N ARG A 96 -9.16 -7.07 -2.15
CA ARG A 96 -7.86 -7.57 -1.66
C ARG A 96 -7.96 -7.88 -0.17
N LYS A 97 -7.71 -9.14 0.19
CA LYS A 97 -7.63 -9.60 1.59
C LYS A 97 -6.29 -9.19 2.21
N LEU A 98 -6.35 -8.37 3.26
CA LEU A 98 -5.17 -7.97 4.04
C LEU A 98 -4.81 -9.07 5.05
N PHE A 99 -5.78 -9.40 5.91
CA PHE A 99 -5.60 -10.34 6.99
C PHE A 99 -6.86 -11.19 7.22
N THR A 100 -6.69 -12.26 7.97
CA THR A 100 -7.77 -13.11 8.48
C THR A 100 -7.62 -13.18 9.99
N VAL A 101 -8.72 -13.04 10.72
CA VAL A 101 -8.78 -13.26 12.16
C VAL A 101 -9.18 -14.70 12.42
N GLY A 102 -8.36 -15.45 13.16
CA GLY A 102 -8.69 -16.78 13.62
C GLY A 102 -9.30 -16.76 15.02
N ARG A 103 -9.86 -17.92 15.41
CA ARG A 103 -10.57 -18.07 16.69
C ARG A 103 -9.62 -17.95 17.87
N LYS A 104 -8.41 -18.52 17.76
CA LYS A 104 -7.41 -18.48 18.83
C LYS A 104 -6.89 -17.06 19.06
N GLU A 105 -6.69 -16.27 18.01
CA GLU A 105 -6.30 -14.86 18.16
C GLU A 105 -7.38 -14.08 18.93
N ALA A 106 -8.65 -14.24 18.58
CA ALA A 106 -9.77 -13.57 19.25
C ALA A 106 -9.90 -13.98 20.73
N ALA A 107 -9.83 -15.29 21.00
CA ALA A 107 -9.89 -15.83 22.35
C ALA A 107 -8.75 -15.32 23.26
N ILE A 108 -7.52 -15.29 22.75
CA ILE A 108 -6.35 -14.76 23.48
C ILE A 108 -6.53 -13.28 23.81
N ASN A 109 -7.16 -12.50 22.91
CA ASN A 109 -7.43 -11.07 23.11
C ASN A 109 -8.77 -10.82 23.85
N GLN A 110 -9.43 -11.86 24.36
CA GLN A 110 -10.69 -11.76 25.12
C GLN A 110 -11.79 -11.00 24.37
N THR A 111 -11.88 -11.24 23.07
CA THR A 111 -12.80 -10.55 22.16
C THR A 111 -13.40 -11.54 21.17
N THR A 112 -14.43 -11.13 20.44
CA THR A 112 -14.92 -11.84 19.26
C THR A 112 -14.06 -11.53 18.03
N GLU A 113 -14.11 -12.39 17.00
CA GLU A 113 -13.28 -12.27 15.79
C GLU A 113 -13.56 -10.99 14.99
N ASP A 114 -14.82 -10.53 14.95
CA ASP A 114 -15.22 -9.29 14.31
C ASP A 114 -14.68 -8.06 15.03
N MET A 115 -14.77 -8.05 16.37
CA MET A 115 -14.24 -6.96 17.19
C MET A 115 -12.72 -6.89 17.13
N LEU A 116 -12.03 -8.03 17.09
CA LEU A 116 -10.57 -8.05 16.88
C LEU A 116 -10.20 -7.55 15.49
N ALA A 117 -10.98 -7.89 14.46
CA ALA A 117 -10.77 -7.37 13.11
C ALA A 117 -10.88 -5.84 13.08
N ILE A 118 -11.89 -5.28 13.77
CA ILE A 118 -12.05 -3.83 13.91
C ILE A 118 -10.86 -3.22 14.65
N GLU A 119 -10.43 -3.80 15.77
CA GLU A 119 -9.27 -3.32 16.54
C GLU A 119 -8.00 -3.27 15.69
N TRP A 120 -7.71 -4.32 14.92
CA TRP A 120 -6.56 -4.37 14.03
C TRP A 120 -6.63 -3.32 12.91
N ILE A 121 -7.82 -3.05 12.37
CA ILE A 121 -8.05 -1.97 11.40
C ILE A 121 -7.79 -0.60 12.05
N GLU A 122 -8.26 -0.37 13.26
CA GLU A 122 -8.04 0.90 13.96
C GLU A 122 -6.56 1.11 14.29
N LYS A 123 -5.82 0.07 14.68
CA LYS A 123 -4.37 0.14 14.84
C LYS A 123 -3.66 0.50 13.54
N LEU A 124 -4.02 -0.14 12.43
CA LEU A 124 -3.50 0.23 11.10
C LEU A 124 -3.81 1.68 10.77
N ARG A 125 -5.07 2.12 10.94
CA ARG A 125 -5.48 3.50 10.69
C ARG A 125 -4.69 4.48 11.54
N ALA A 126 -4.53 4.23 12.82
CA ALA A 126 -3.79 5.09 13.74
C ALA A 126 -2.34 5.30 13.29
N VAL A 127 -1.66 4.22 12.89
CA VAL A 127 -0.25 4.29 12.45
C VAL A 127 -0.12 4.93 11.06
N LEU A 128 -1.12 4.77 10.19
CA LEU A 128 -1.07 5.24 8.80
C LEU A 128 -1.73 6.62 8.56
N LYS A 129 -2.50 7.15 9.53
CA LYS A 129 -3.28 8.40 9.42
C LYS A 129 -2.47 9.62 8.96
N ASN A 130 -1.20 9.70 9.38
CA ASN A 130 -0.32 10.84 9.12
C ASN A 130 0.74 10.53 8.06
N MET A 131 0.58 9.49 7.24
CA MET A 131 1.61 9.09 6.30
C MET A 131 1.62 9.99 5.05
N PRO A 132 2.65 10.84 4.83
CA PRO A 132 2.90 11.36 3.49
C PRO A 132 3.38 10.17 2.66
N VAL A 133 2.61 9.77 1.65
CA VAL A 133 2.90 8.60 0.80
C VAL A 133 4.25 8.74 0.06
N SER A 134 4.93 9.90 0.11
CA SER A 134 6.20 10.21 -0.57
C SER A 134 7.39 9.31 -0.23
N ASP A 135 7.31 8.48 0.80
CA ASP A 135 8.53 7.96 1.45
C ASP A 135 8.76 6.45 1.29
N VAL A 136 7.89 5.69 0.62
CA VAL A 136 8.17 4.28 0.31
C VAL A 136 8.96 4.18 -0.99
N LYS A 137 10.27 3.92 -0.86
CA LYS A 137 11.13 3.49 -1.97
C LYS A 137 10.84 2.03 -2.26
N ILE A 138 10.03 1.78 -3.28
CA ILE A 138 9.80 0.46 -3.86
C ILE A 138 10.53 0.40 -5.19
N SER A 139 11.13 -0.73 -5.54
CA SER A 139 11.75 -0.85 -6.87
C SER A 139 10.69 -0.77 -7.97
N GLU A 140 11.07 -0.33 -9.17
CA GLU A 140 10.14 -0.26 -10.30
C GLU A 140 9.51 -1.63 -10.59
N ASP A 141 10.29 -2.71 -10.49
CA ASP A 141 9.84 -4.08 -10.70
C ASP A 141 8.81 -4.53 -9.66
N GLU A 142 8.98 -4.16 -8.38
CA GLU A 142 8.03 -4.48 -7.31
C GLU A 142 6.73 -3.68 -7.45
N LEU A 143 6.84 -2.42 -7.87
CA LEU A 143 5.68 -1.56 -8.15
C LEU A 143 4.91 -2.02 -9.38
N GLN A 144 5.61 -2.37 -10.46
CA GLN A 144 5.04 -2.97 -11.66
C GLN A 144 4.33 -4.27 -11.30
N SER A 145 4.97 -5.16 -10.54
CA SER A 145 4.37 -6.42 -10.08
C SER A 145 3.13 -6.21 -9.20
N SER A 146 3.12 -5.15 -8.38
CA SER A 146 1.98 -4.79 -7.52
C SER A 146 0.78 -4.22 -8.29
N LEU A 147 1.06 -3.55 -9.42
CA LEU A 147 0.07 -2.98 -10.34
C LEU A 147 -0.32 -3.94 -11.47
N ALA A 148 0.46 -5.00 -11.71
CA ALA A 148 0.25 -6.00 -12.74
C ALA A 148 -0.78 -7.04 -12.32
N ASN A 149 -2.05 -6.63 -12.33
CA ASN A 149 -3.08 -7.57 -12.73
C ASN A 149 -3.09 -7.62 -14.27
N ASN A 150 -3.49 -8.75 -14.87
CA ASN A 150 -3.52 -9.02 -16.32
C ASN A 150 -4.50 -8.09 -17.09
N VAL A 151 -4.36 -6.78 -16.92
CA VAL A 151 -5.14 -5.76 -17.59
C VAL A 151 -4.48 -5.55 -18.95
N PRO A 152 -5.16 -5.84 -20.05
CA PRO A 152 -4.61 -5.64 -21.37
C PRO A 152 -4.21 -4.17 -21.53
N GLU A 153 -2.96 -3.93 -21.94
CA GLU A 153 -2.44 -2.61 -22.33
C GLU A 153 -3.01 -2.17 -23.70
N THR A 154 -4.31 -2.38 -23.91
CA THR A 154 -4.95 -2.30 -25.23
C THR A 154 -5.35 -0.87 -25.60
N GLY A 155 -5.08 0.12 -24.75
CA GLY A 155 -5.41 1.51 -25.04
C GLY A 155 -6.91 1.83 -25.06
N TYR A 156 -7.78 0.88 -24.70
CA TYR A 156 -9.23 1.07 -24.69
C TYR A 156 -9.79 1.18 -23.27
N ALA A 157 -10.69 2.15 -23.09
CA ALA A 157 -11.38 2.47 -21.84
C ALA A 157 -12.25 1.31 -21.27
N SER A 158 -12.40 0.20 -21.99
CA SER A 158 -13.15 -0.98 -21.52
C SER A 158 -12.52 -1.61 -20.27
N SER A 159 -11.19 -1.55 -20.13
CA SER A 159 -10.47 -2.00 -18.93
C SER A 159 -10.73 -1.12 -17.70
N PHE A 160 -11.20 0.12 -17.93
CA PHE A 160 -11.55 1.10 -16.89
C PHE A 160 -12.96 0.88 -16.33
N GLU A 161 -13.82 0.23 -17.11
CA GLU A 161 -15.22 -0.08 -16.80
C GLU A 161 -15.39 -1.47 -16.19
N ALA A 162 -14.45 -2.38 -16.46
CA ALA A 162 -14.36 -3.64 -15.73
C ALA A 162 -13.96 -3.35 -14.27
N ASP A 163 -14.60 -4.07 -13.34
CA ASP A 163 -14.49 -4.05 -11.87
C ASP A 163 -13.05 -4.37 -11.34
N SER A 164 -12.04 -3.79 -11.96
CA SER A 164 -10.64 -4.00 -11.69
C SER A 164 -10.28 -3.30 -10.37
N ASN A 165 -9.74 -4.07 -9.43
CA ASN A 165 -9.22 -3.56 -8.15
C ASN A 165 -7.84 -2.91 -8.34
N ASP A 166 -7.65 -2.30 -9.50
CA ASP A 166 -6.37 -1.86 -10.02
C ASP A 166 -6.28 -0.37 -10.02
N PHE A 167 -5.09 0.10 -9.71
CA PHE A 167 -4.78 1.51 -9.66
C PHE A 167 -4.34 1.90 -11.08
N LEU A 168 -5.32 2.23 -11.91
CA LEU A 168 -5.13 2.52 -13.33
C LEU A 168 -5.44 3.98 -13.65
N GLY A 169 -4.76 4.50 -14.65
CA GLY A 169 -4.91 5.86 -15.15
C GLY A 169 -5.01 5.95 -16.67
N VAL A 170 -5.68 7.00 -17.16
CA VAL A 170 -5.70 7.41 -18.56
C VAL A 170 -5.23 8.86 -18.62
N HIS A 171 -4.25 9.13 -19.47
CA HIS A 171 -3.63 10.45 -19.60
C HIS A 171 -3.55 10.87 -21.08
N PRO A 172 -3.75 12.15 -21.44
CA PRO A 172 -3.74 12.57 -22.85
C PRO A 172 -2.45 12.26 -23.62
N SER A 173 -1.30 12.34 -22.95
CA SER A 173 0.03 12.31 -23.60
C SER A 173 1.08 11.41 -22.97
N LEU A 174 0.82 10.77 -21.82
CA LEU A 174 1.84 9.92 -21.20
C LEU A 174 1.86 8.57 -21.93
N PRO A 175 3.03 7.93 -22.13
CA PRO A 175 3.09 6.60 -22.71
C PRO A 175 2.28 5.58 -21.90
N VAL A 176 1.65 4.63 -22.59
CA VAL A 176 1.07 3.45 -21.94
C VAL A 176 2.18 2.68 -21.21
N GLY A 177 1.87 2.16 -20.02
CA GLY A 177 2.83 1.54 -19.12
C GLY A 177 3.45 2.49 -18.10
N THR A 178 3.40 3.81 -18.32
CA THR A 178 3.97 4.80 -17.40
C THR A 178 3.36 4.67 -16.02
N ILE A 179 4.18 4.68 -14.97
CA ILE A 179 3.73 4.69 -13.59
C ILE A 179 3.83 6.11 -13.03
N VAL A 180 2.70 6.66 -12.61
CA VAL A 180 2.63 8.02 -12.07
C VAL A 180 2.02 8.05 -10.69
N ARG A 181 2.54 8.97 -9.88
CA ARG A 181 1.97 9.31 -8.59
C ARG A 181 0.98 10.46 -8.78
N VAL A 182 -0.21 10.32 -8.22
CA VAL A 182 -1.27 11.32 -8.23
C VAL A 182 -1.55 11.72 -6.79
N LYS A 183 -1.29 12.98 -6.44
CA LYS A 183 -1.53 13.55 -5.12
C LYS A 183 -2.74 14.47 -5.13
N ASN A 184 -3.71 14.23 -4.27
CA ASN A 184 -4.82 15.14 -4.03
C ASN A 184 -4.36 16.24 -3.06
N ILE A 185 -4.42 17.49 -3.51
CA ILE A 185 -3.86 18.62 -2.76
C ILE A 185 -4.68 18.99 -1.53
N HIS A 186 -5.96 18.58 -1.47
CA HIS A 186 -6.87 18.96 -0.39
C HIS A 186 -6.73 18.08 0.85
N ASN A 187 -6.42 16.79 0.68
CA ASN A 187 -6.27 15.84 1.78
C ASN A 187 -4.84 15.27 1.89
N SER A 188 -3.92 15.70 1.01
CA SER A 188 -2.54 15.20 0.89
C SER A 188 -2.42 13.70 0.59
N TRP A 189 -3.51 13.00 0.32
CA TRP A 189 -3.48 11.59 -0.06
C TRP A 189 -2.88 11.46 -1.45
N SER A 190 -2.05 10.45 -1.64
CA SER A 190 -1.48 10.14 -2.94
C SER A 190 -1.75 8.69 -3.28
N ILE A 191 -1.88 8.43 -4.57
CA ILE A 191 -1.96 7.11 -5.15
C ILE A 191 -0.89 6.96 -6.22
N VAL A 192 -0.52 5.74 -6.55
CA VAL A 192 0.30 5.43 -7.72
C VAL A 192 -0.55 4.63 -8.69
N VAL A 193 -0.60 5.07 -9.95
CA VAL A 193 -1.38 4.43 -11.00
C VAL A 193 -0.51 4.07 -12.21
N LYS A 194 -0.85 2.97 -12.89
CA LYS A 194 -0.31 2.63 -14.20
C LYS A 194 -1.16 3.26 -15.30
N ILE A 195 -0.54 3.97 -16.23
CA ILE A 195 -1.22 4.52 -17.41
C ILE A 195 -1.51 3.37 -18.38
N ILE A 196 -2.79 3.16 -18.72
CA ILE A 196 -3.21 2.07 -19.61
C ILE A 196 -3.69 2.53 -20.98
N GLY A 197 -3.79 3.84 -21.19
CA GLY A 197 -4.30 4.38 -22.43
C GLY A 197 -4.22 5.89 -22.52
N ASN A 198 -4.30 6.37 -23.75
CA ASN A 198 -4.25 7.77 -24.09
C ASN A 198 -5.62 8.21 -24.61
N LYS A 199 -6.23 9.21 -23.96
CA LYS A 199 -7.55 9.71 -24.34
C LYS A 199 -7.62 11.22 -24.14
N VAL A 200 -8.29 11.90 -25.07
CA VAL A 200 -8.67 13.31 -24.88
C VAL A 200 -9.63 13.39 -23.70
N LEU A 201 -9.27 14.21 -22.72
CA LEU A 201 -10.08 14.42 -21.52
C LEU A 201 -10.95 15.67 -21.67
N PRO A 202 -12.10 15.75 -20.96
CA PRO A 202 -12.86 17.00 -20.85
C PRO A 202 -11.96 18.16 -20.42
N ALA A 203 -12.27 19.36 -20.90
CA ALA A 203 -11.49 20.56 -20.63
C ALA A 203 -11.21 20.75 -19.13
N GLY A 204 -9.96 21.05 -18.79
CA GLY A 204 -9.51 21.24 -17.40
C GLY A 204 -9.18 19.97 -16.63
N ARG A 205 -9.34 18.77 -17.21
CA ARG A 205 -8.93 17.49 -16.59
C ARG A 205 -7.57 17.04 -17.10
N VAL A 206 -6.70 16.65 -16.17
CA VAL A 206 -5.33 16.22 -16.46
C VAL A 206 -5.15 14.70 -16.47
N ILE A 207 -5.96 13.97 -15.69
CA ILE A 207 -5.91 12.51 -15.62
C ILE A 207 -7.30 11.97 -15.25
N THR A 208 -7.64 10.78 -15.77
CA THR A 208 -8.76 9.97 -15.29
C THR A 208 -8.19 8.74 -14.58
N VAL A 209 -8.69 8.40 -13.39
CA VAL A 209 -8.21 7.25 -12.60
C VAL A 209 -9.36 6.28 -12.31
N SER A 210 -9.06 5.00 -12.13
CA SER A 210 -10.07 3.96 -11.88
C SER A 210 -10.92 4.29 -10.64
N GLN A 211 -12.10 3.67 -10.51
CA GLN A 211 -12.95 3.94 -9.35
C GLN A 211 -12.27 3.58 -8.01
N THR A 212 -11.49 2.50 -8.00
CA THR A 212 -10.69 2.07 -6.85
C THR A 212 -9.64 3.11 -6.49
N ALA A 213 -8.90 3.61 -7.49
CA ALA A 213 -7.92 4.68 -7.34
C ALA A 213 -8.56 5.99 -6.85
N ALA A 214 -9.70 6.38 -7.42
CA ALA A 214 -10.44 7.58 -7.00
C ALA A 214 -10.90 7.49 -5.53
N LYS A 215 -11.41 6.33 -5.10
CA LYS A 215 -11.77 6.08 -3.69
C LYS A 215 -10.55 6.16 -2.77
N ALA A 216 -9.41 5.58 -3.17
CA ALA A 216 -8.15 5.68 -2.42
C ALA A 216 -7.67 7.13 -2.30
N LEU A 217 -7.78 7.90 -3.38
CA LEU A 217 -7.42 9.32 -3.43
C LEU A 217 -8.41 10.25 -2.68
N GLY A 218 -9.52 9.70 -2.17
CA GLY A 218 -10.53 10.43 -1.41
C GLY A 218 -11.53 11.21 -2.26
N LEU A 219 -11.75 10.79 -3.50
CA LEU A 219 -12.66 11.43 -4.46
C LEU A 219 -14.04 10.79 -4.53
N ALA A 220 -14.34 9.84 -3.64
CA ALA A 220 -15.56 9.04 -3.69
C ALA A 220 -16.86 9.88 -3.67
N GLN A 221 -16.86 11.02 -2.99
CA GLN A 221 -18.02 11.91 -2.88
C GLN A 221 -17.97 13.11 -3.83
N THR A 222 -16.77 13.68 -4.07
CA THR A 222 -16.63 14.90 -4.87
C THR A 222 -16.56 14.62 -6.36
N GLY A 223 -16.13 13.42 -6.77
CA GLY A 223 -15.94 13.01 -8.15
C GLY A 223 -14.76 13.70 -8.88
N LEU A 224 -14.40 14.92 -8.49
CA LEU A 224 -13.30 15.72 -9.03
C LEU A 224 -12.49 16.36 -7.91
N SER A 225 -11.20 16.61 -8.18
CA SER A 225 -10.31 17.35 -7.30
C SER A 225 -9.12 17.91 -8.07
N LYS A 226 -8.47 18.94 -7.51
CA LYS A 226 -7.16 19.37 -7.97
C LYS A 226 -6.11 18.36 -7.51
N VAL A 227 -5.29 17.93 -8.46
CA VAL A 227 -4.25 16.92 -8.22
C VAL A 227 -2.90 17.37 -8.78
N LEU A 228 -1.83 16.87 -8.17
CA LEU A 228 -0.47 16.95 -8.70
C LEU A 228 -0.08 15.58 -9.25
N ILE A 229 0.52 15.57 -10.43
CA ILE A 229 1.04 14.37 -11.07
C ILE A 229 2.57 14.45 -11.07
N SER A 230 3.24 13.41 -10.60
CA SER A 230 4.67 13.25 -10.73
C SER A 230 4.99 11.85 -11.24
N THR A 231 6.12 11.69 -11.94
CA THR A 231 6.66 10.35 -12.23
C THR A 231 6.92 9.65 -10.89
N ALA A 232 6.53 8.38 -10.77
CA ALA A 232 6.69 7.63 -9.51
C ALA A 232 8.15 7.20 -9.26
N VAL A 233 9.05 7.44 -10.22
CA VAL A 233 10.46 7.06 -10.21
C VAL A 233 11.27 8.01 -9.31
N TYR A 234 11.88 7.46 -8.26
CA TYR A 234 12.92 8.09 -7.43
C TYR A 234 13.95 7.04 -6.98
#